data_AF-A0A946C463-F1
#
_entry.id   AF-A0A946C463-F1
#
_cell.length_a   1.000
_cell.length_b   1.000
_cell.length_c   1.000
_cell.angle_alpha   90.00
_cell.angle_beta   90.00
_cell.angle_gamma   90.00
#
_symmetry.space_group_name_H-M   'P 1'
#
loop_
_entity.id
_entity.type
_entity.pdbx_description
1 polymer ?
#
loop_
_entity_poly.entity_id
_entity_poly.type
_entity_poly.pdbx_seq_one_letter_code
_entity_poly.pdbx_strand_id
1 'polypeptide(L)' 'MKKRKFGNIGWDVSEISLGCWAMGADWGDVSEENAKNILKTSFDNGVNFFDTADV' A
#
# COMPACT_ATOMS: atom_id res chain seq x y z
N MET A 1 9.30 -8.75 -6.50
CA MET A 1 8.25 -9.01 -5.48
C MET A 1 7.71 -10.43 -5.63
N LYS A 2 7.63 -11.22 -4.55
CA LYS A 2 6.93 -12.51 -4.54
C LYS A 2 5.42 -12.28 -4.38
N LYS A 3 4.58 -13.09 -5.03
CA LYS A 3 3.12 -13.00 -4.93
C LYS A 3 2.52 -14.24 -4.25
N ARG A 4 1.35 -14.08 -3.65
CA ARG A 4 0.55 -15.13 -3.01
C ARG A 4 -0.90 -15.05 -3.48
N LYS A 5 -1.59 -16.19 -3.50
CA LYS A 5 -3.03 -16.25 -3.77
C LYS A 5 -3.80 -15.58 -2.63
N PHE A 6 -4.68 -14.65 -2.98
CA PHE A 6 -5.53 -13.97 -2.01
C PHE A 6 -6.87 -14.69 -1.87
N GLY A 7 -7.00 -15.50 -0.82
CA GLY A 7 -8.18 -16.32 -0.57
C GLY A 7 -8.59 -17.14 -1.80
N ASN A 8 -9.90 -17.19 -2.07
CA ASN A 8 -10.49 -17.95 -3.17
C ASN A 8 -10.96 -17.09 -4.35
N ILE A 9 -10.57 -15.81 -4.41
CA ILE A 9 -11.04 -14.87 -5.45
C ILE A 9 -10.16 -14.85 -6.70
N GLY A 10 -9.14 -15.71 -6.76
CA GLY A 10 -8.26 -15.88 -7.91
C GLY A 10 -7.17 -14.82 -8.08
N TRP A 11 -7.08 -13.85 -7.17
CA TRP A 11 -6.09 -12.77 -7.24
C TRP A 11 -4.71 -13.21 -6.73
N ASP A 12 -3.67 -12.66 -7.34
CA ASP A 12 -2.29 -12.77 -6.87
C ASP A 12 -1.81 -11.41 -6.33
N VAL A 13 -1.65 -11.34 -5.00
CA VAL A 13 -1.21 -10.13 -4.29
C VAL A 13 0.25 -10.25 -3.88
N SER A 14 0.96 -9.14 -3.75
CA SER A 14 2.31 -9.08 -3.22
C SER A 14 2.35 -9.66 -1.80
N GLU A 15 3.38 -10.46 -1.50
CA GLU A 15 3.58 -11.07 -0.17
C GLU A 15 3.75 -10.01 0.94
N ILE A 16 4.17 -8.80 0.55
CA ILE A 16 4.25 -7.60 1.37
C ILE A 16 3.32 -6.54 0.76
N SER A 17 2.50 -5.88 1.58
CA SER A 17 1.62 -4.77 1.21
C SER A 17 2.07 -3.45 1.84
N LEU A 18 1.57 -2.33 1.31
CA LEU A 18 1.76 -1.01 1.92
C LEU A 18 0.56 -0.68 2.81
N GLY A 19 0.82 -0.44 4.10
CA GLY A 19 -0.16 0.17 5.00
C GLY A 19 -0.18 1.68 4.83
N CYS A 20 -1.37 2.27 4.71
CA CYS A 20 -1.56 3.67 4.37
C CYS A 20 -1.81 4.59 5.58
N TRP A 21 -1.78 4.08 6.82
CA TRP A 21 -2.15 4.84 8.01
C TRP A 21 -1.33 6.13 8.19
N ALA A 22 -0.02 6.09 7.93
CA ALA A 22 0.84 7.27 8.06
C ALA A 22 0.51 8.41 7.08
N MET A 23 -0.23 8.13 5.99
CA MET A 23 -0.72 9.15 5.06
C MET A 23 -2.06 9.75 5.51
N GLY A 24 -2.64 9.25 6.60
CA GLY A 24 -3.79 9.84 7.29
C GLY A 24 -3.36 10.82 8.40
N ALA A 25 -4.34 11.54 8.97
CA ALA A 25 -4.08 12.65 9.89
C ALA A 25 -3.62 12.24 11.31
N ASP A 26 -3.63 10.94 11.64
CA ASP A 26 -3.46 10.46 13.01
C ASP A 26 -1.99 10.26 13.46
N TRP A 27 -1.02 10.32 12.53
CA TRP A 27 0.40 10.06 12.82
C TRP A 27 1.34 11.23 12.46
N GLY A 28 0.76 12.42 12.21
CA GLY A 28 1.46 13.62 11.78
C GLY A 28 1.26 13.93 10.29
N ASP A 29 1.86 15.04 9.83
CA ASP A 29 1.65 15.50 8.47
C ASP A 29 2.59 14.80 7.47
N VAL A 30 2.00 14.09 6.52
CA VAL A 30 2.66 13.65 5.29
C VAL A 30 2.15 14.53 4.15
N SER A 31 3.07 15.23 3.46
CA SER A 31 2.69 16.03 2.30
C SER A 31 2.10 15.15 1.19
N GLU A 32 1.20 15.71 0.40
CA GLU A 32 0.60 15.00 -0.75
C GLU A 32 1.67 14.48 -1.73
N GLU A 33 2.75 15.25 -1.93
CA GLU A 33 3.88 14.85 -2.76
C GLU A 33 4.58 13.61 -2.18
N ASN A 34 4.86 13.59 -0.87
CA ASN A 34 5.46 12.43 -0.23
C ASN A 34 4.54 11.22 -0.27
N ALA A 35 3.24 11.39 -0.04
CA ALA A 35 2.25 10.32 -0.16
C ALA A 35 2.27 9.71 -1.57
N LYS A 36 2.25 10.54 -2.63
CA LYS A 36 2.36 10.09 -4.02
C LYS A 36 3.67 9.36 -4.29
N ASN A 37 4.79 9.88 -3.78
CA ASN A 37 6.10 9.26 -3.94
C ASN A 37 6.20 7.89 -3.24
N ILE A 38 5.61 7.75 -2.05
CA ILE A 38 5.54 6.47 -1.32
C ILE A 38 4.73 5.45 -2.11
N LEU A 39 3.51 5.83 -2.53
CA LEU A 39 2.64 4.96 -3.34
C LEU A 39 3.33 4.53 -4.63
N LYS A 40 3.89 5.49 -5.37
CA LYS A 40 4.61 5.23 -6.63
C LYS A 40 5.81 4.30 -6.44
N THR A 41 6.65 4.59 -5.44
CA THR A 41 7.83 3.77 -5.14
C THR A 41 7.45 2.34 -4.77
N SER A 42 6.39 2.15 -3.96
CA SER A 42 5.92 0.81 -3.59
C SER A 42 5.42 0.03 -4.80
N PHE A 43 4.67 0.68 -5.68
CA PHE A 43 4.16 0.11 -6.91
C PHE A 43 5.29 -0.28 -7.88
N ASP A 44 6.26 0.60 -8.08
CA ASP A 44 7.41 0.36 -8.95
C ASP A 44 8.29 -0.81 -8.42
N ASN A 45 8.25 -1.09 -7.11
CA ASN A 45 8.88 -2.27 -6.49
C ASN A 45 8.01 -3.53 -6.50
N GLY A 46 6.82 -3.47 -7.12
CA GLY A 46 5.94 -4.60 -7.35
C GLY A 46 4.89 -4.86 -6.26
N VAL A 47 4.67 -3.92 -5.33
CA VAL A 47 3.51 -3.94 -4.44
C VAL A 47 2.24 -3.72 -5.28
N ASN A 48 1.23 -4.56 -5.09
CA ASN A 48 -0.07 -4.43 -5.75
C ASN A 48 -1.26 -4.57 -4.79
N PHE A 49 -1.00 -4.54 -3.49
CA PHE A 49 -2.01 -4.59 -2.44
C PHE A 49 -1.72 -3.51 -1.40
N PHE A 50 -2.74 -2.72 -1.08
CA PHE A 50 -2.67 -1.53 -0.24
C PHE A 50 -3.76 -1.62 0.82
N ASP A 51 -3.39 -1.37 2.07
CA ASP A 51 -4.25 -1.46 3.24
C ASP A 51 -4.57 -0.06 3.78
N THR A 52 -5.85 0.26 3.93
CA THR A 52 -6.34 1.58 4.37
C THR A 52 -7.68 1.46 5.10
N ALA A 53 -8.08 2.50 5.82
CA ALA A 53 -9.37 2.61 6.51
C ALA A 53 -9.92 4.05 6.41
N ASP A 54 -11.17 4.25 6.84
CA ASP A 54 -11.93 5.51 6.85
C ASP A 54 -11.77 6.34 8.13
N VAL A 55 -10.79 5.99 8.98
CA VAL A 55 -10.47 6.64 10.26
C VAL A 55 -10.23 8.15 10.13
#